data_AF-A0A502CIQ8-F1
#
_entry.id   AF-A0A502CIQ8-F1
#
_cell.length_a   1.000
_cell.length_b   1.000
_cell.length_c   1.000
_cell.angle_alpha   90.00
_cell.angle_beta   90.00
_cell.angle_gamma   90.00
#
_symmetry.space_group_name_H-M   'P 1'
#
loop_
_entity.id
_entity.type
_entity.pdbx_description
1 polymer ?
#
loop_
_entity_poly.entity_id
_entity_poly.type
_entity_poly.pdbx_seq_one_letter_code
_entity_poly.pdbx_strand_id
1 'polypeptide(L)'
;MSRFQPSVALREHMLEGHRVSLLEALLVFGVQNLNAELARLKKDGFLIKSEVVSMAKVVRRANSFASCQPPSALPFREIAMTEYWISR
;
A
#
# COMPACT_ATOMS: atom_id res chain seq x y z
N MET A 1 -13.17 17.96 12.99
CA MET A 1 -11.91 17.73 12.23
C MET A 1 -12.29 17.18 10.88
N SER A 2 -11.81 17.77 9.78
CA SER A 2 -11.99 17.20 8.45
C SER A 2 -11.34 15.81 8.40
N ARG A 3 -12.05 14.82 7.90
CA ARG A 3 -11.56 13.44 7.82
C ARG A 3 -10.59 13.37 6.63
N PHE A 4 -9.29 13.34 6.91
CA PHE A 4 -8.27 13.17 5.87
C PHE A 4 -8.43 11.77 5.27
N GLN A 5 -8.73 11.71 3.97
CA GLN A 5 -9.04 10.45 3.29
C GLN A 5 -7.73 9.77 2.84
N PRO A 6 -7.61 8.44 2.97
CA PRO A 6 -6.52 7.65 2.40
C PRO A 6 -6.12 8.01 0.96
N SER A 7 -7.12 8.22 0.11
CA SER A 7 -6.93 8.55 -1.31
C SER A 7 -6.29 9.92 -1.52
N VAL A 8 -6.59 10.90 -0.65
CA VAL A 8 -6.00 12.24 -0.70
C VAL A 8 -4.53 12.17 -0.29
N ALA A 9 -4.23 11.49 0.81
CA ALA A 9 -2.85 11.31 1.27
C ALA A 9 -1.98 10.57 0.23
N LEU A 10 -2.52 9.51 -0.39
CA LEU A 10 -1.86 8.80 -1.47
C LEU A 10 -1.56 9.73 -2.67
N ARG A 11 -2.56 10.52 -3.08
CA ARG A 11 -2.41 11.46 -4.20
C ARG A 11 -1.34 12.51 -3.91
N GLU A 12 -1.36 13.14 -2.75
CA GLU A 12 -0.37 14.14 -2.35
C GLU A 12 1.04 13.55 -2.36
N HIS A 13 1.22 12.37 -1.78
CA HIS A 13 2.50 11.67 -1.78
C HIS A 13 3.03 11.41 -3.21
N MET A 14 2.16 11.01 -4.14
CA MET A 14 2.55 10.82 -5.55
C MET A 14 2.86 12.13 -6.27
N LEU A 15 2.16 13.22 -5.96
CA LEU A 15 2.40 14.56 -6.54
C LEU A 15 3.74 15.15 -6.11
N GLU A 16 4.23 14.80 -4.93
CA GLU A 16 5.59 15.12 -4.45
C GLU A 16 6.69 14.33 -5.19
N GLY A 17 6.31 13.44 -6.13
CA GLY A 17 7.24 12.66 -6.93
C GLY A 17 7.62 11.31 -6.32
N HIS A 18 7.01 10.93 -5.20
CA HIS A 18 7.22 9.62 -4.61
C HIS A 18 6.54 8.52 -5.43
N ARG A 19 7.20 7.37 -5.51
CA ARG A 19 6.68 6.20 -6.22
C ARG A 19 5.94 5.30 -5.26
N VAL A 20 4.80 4.75 -5.70
CA VAL A 20 3.97 3.85 -4.90
C VAL A 20 3.73 2.54 -5.63
N SER A 21 3.77 1.44 -4.87
CA SER A 21 3.27 0.12 -5.25
C SER A 21 2.03 -0.26 -4.44
N LEU A 22 1.39 -1.38 -4.79
CA LEU A 22 0.22 -1.88 -4.05
C LEU A 22 0.54 -2.14 -2.56
N LEU A 23 1.73 -2.66 -2.24
CA LEU A 23 2.13 -2.91 -0.86
C LEU A 23 2.18 -1.61 -0.05
N GLU A 24 2.74 -0.55 -0.62
CA GLU A 24 2.84 0.75 0.05
C GLU A 24 1.47 1.44 0.16
N ALA A 25 0.66 1.36 -0.90
CA ALA A 25 -0.72 1.85 -0.88
C ALA A 25 -1.52 1.23 0.27
N LEU A 26 -1.39 -0.08 0.45
CA LEU A 26 -2.10 -0.80 1.52
C LEU A 26 -1.51 -0.52 2.90
N LEU A 27 -0.20 -0.70 3.08
CA LEU A 27 0.45 -0.68 4.39
C LEU A 27 0.62 0.74 4.96
N VAL A 28 0.85 1.74 4.11
CA VAL A 28 1.09 3.12 4.54
C VAL A 28 -0.19 3.95 4.53
N PHE A 29 -1.01 3.79 3.49
CA PHE A 29 -2.19 4.65 3.28
C PHE A 29 -3.52 3.94 3.57
N GLY A 30 -3.56 2.62 3.72
CA GLY A 30 -4.81 1.88 3.89
C GLY A 30 -5.67 1.79 2.62
N VAL A 31 -5.08 2.05 1.45
CA VAL A 31 -5.74 1.96 0.15
C VAL A 31 -5.71 0.51 -0.35
N GLN A 32 -6.87 -0.15 -0.30
CA GLN A 32 -6.99 -1.57 -0.67
C GLN A 32 -6.97 -1.80 -2.19
N ASN A 33 -7.48 -0.86 -2.98
CA ASN A 33 -7.55 -0.97 -4.44
C ASN A 33 -6.81 0.18 -5.10
N LEU A 34 -5.48 0.03 -5.24
CA LEU A 34 -4.64 1.01 -5.90
C LEU A 34 -5.09 1.30 -7.34
N ASN A 35 -5.53 0.29 -8.08
CA ASN A 35 -5.97 0.46 -9.47
C ASN A 35 -7.17 1.42 -9.60
N ALA A 36 -8.10 1.38 -8.65
CA ALA A 36 -9.23 2.31 -8.61
C ALA A 36 -8.78 3.76 -8.37
N GLU A 37 -7.77 3.98 -7.52
CA GLU A 37 -7.20 5.31 -7.31
C GLU A 37 -6.44 5.80 -8.54
N LEU A 38 -5.63 4.95 -9.18
CA LEU A 38 -4.93 5.31 -10.41
C LEU A 38 -5.91 5.64 -11.55
N ALA A 39 -7.05 4.94 -11.63
CA ALA A 39 -8.11 5.26 -12.60
C ALA A 39 -8.74 6.64 -12.33
N ARG A 40 -9.00 6.98 -11.05
CA ARG A 40 -9.47 8.32 -10.66
C ARG A 40 -8.45 9.40 -11.04
N LEU A 41 -7.18 9.20 -10.73
CA LEU A 41 -6.11 10.14 -11.08
C LEU A 41 -5.99 10.33 -12.60
N LYS A 42 -6.13 9.27 -13.40
CA LYS A 42 -6.17 9.41 -14.88
C LYS A 42 -7.37 10.24 -15.33
N LYS A 43 -8.55 10.04 -14.73
CA LYS A 43 -9.76 10.82 -15.02
C LYS A 43 -9.59 12.31 -14.66
N ASP A 44 -8.84 12.59 -13.60
CA ASP A 44 -8.48 13.94 -13.17
C ASP A 44 -7.39 14.59 -14.07
N GLY A 45 -6.90 13.89 -15.10
CA GLY A 45 -5.94 14.42 -16.08
C GLY A 45 -4.47 14.15 -15.77
N PHE A 46 -4.15 13.33 -14.76
CA PHE A 46 -2.76 13.01 -14.43
C PHE A 46 -2.16 11.95 -15.37
N LEU A 47 -0.93 12.19 -15.83
CA LEU A 47 -0.14 11.22 -16.58
C LEU A 47 0.56 10.25 -15.61
N ILE A 48 0.09 9.00 -15.58
CA ILE A 48 0.67 7.95 -14.73
C ILE A 48 1.68 7.12 -15.53
N LYS A 49 2.93 7.07 -15.04
CA LYS A 49 3.99 6.20 -15.57
C LYS A 49 4.15 4.96 -14.69
N SER A 50 4.54 3.84 -15.28
CA SER A 50 4.76 2.56 -14.58
C SER A 50 6.06 1.91 -15.01
N GLU A 51 6.70 1.21 -14.08
CA GLU A 51 7.95 0.46 -14.28
C GLU A 51 7.86 -0.85 -13.51
N VAL A 52 8.31 -1.96 -14.10
CA VAL A 52 8.41 -3.25 -13.41
C VAL A 52 9.67 -3.22 -12.54
N VAL A 53 9.50 -3.45 -11.23
CA VAL A 53 10.60 -3.45 -10.26
C VAL A 53 10.56 -4.70 -9.39
N SER A 54 11.70 -5.05 -8.79
CA SER A 54 11.74 -6.17 -7.85
C SER A 54 10.94 -5.88 -6.59
N MET A 55 10.30 -6.93 -6.05
CA MET A 55 9.62 -6.84 -4.76
C MET A 55 10.56 -6.36 -3.64
N ALA A 56 11.84 -6.76 -3.67
CA ALA A 56 12.85 -6.32 -2.70
C ALA A 56 13.02 -4.79 -2.67
N LYS A 57 13.02 -4.11 -3.83
CA LYS A 57 13.10 -2.64 -3.91
C LYS A 57 11.88 -1.99 -3.26
N VAL A 58 10.70 -2.57 -3.44
CA VAL A 58 9.45 -2.10 -2.85
C VAL A 58 9.45 -2.31 -1.34
N VAL A 59 9.76 -3.51 -0.86
CA VAL A 59 9.78 -3.84 0.57
C VAL A 59 10.80 -2.99 1.32
N ARG A 60 11.99 -2.78 0.76
CA ARG A 60 12.99 -1.89 1.36
C ARG A 60 12.47 -0.46 1.55
N ARG A 61 11.71 0.05 0.58
CA ARG A 61 11.08 1.38 0.66
C ARG A 61 9.90 1.39 1.63
N ALA A 62 9.04 0.37 1.62
CA ALA A 62 7.94 0.27 2.58
C ALA A 62 8.45 0.24 4.03
N ASN A 63 9.54 -0.50 4.28
CA ASN A 63 10.16 -0.61 5.61
C ASN A 63 10.74 0.70 6.14
N SER A 64 10.97 1.74 5.30
CA SER A 64 11.37 3.07 5.81
C SER A 64 10.21 3.85 6.41
N PHE A 65 8.97 3.43 6.18
CA PHE A 65 7.76 4.12 6.64
C PHE A 65 6.93 3.25 7.60
N ALA A 66 6.93 1.94 7.42
CA ALA A 66 6.09 1.01 8.16
C ALA A 66 6.88 -0.18 8.72
N SER A 67 6.56 -0.55 9.96
CA SER A 67 7.03 -1.79 10.59
C SER A 67 5.81 -2.63 10.96
N CYS A 68 5.78 -3.89 10.51
CA CYS A 68 4.72 -4.82 10.87
C CYS A 68 5.17 -5.65 12.07
N GLN A 69 4.68 -5.30 13.25
CA GLN A 69 4.92 -6.05 14.47
C GLN A 69 3.58 -6.30 15.16
N PRO A 70 3.28 -7.54 15.58
CA PRO A 70 2.09 -7.79 16.37
C PRO A 70 2.23 -7.09 17.73
N PRO A 71 1.13 -6.62 18.34
CA PRO A 71 1.16 -6.14 19.71
C PRO A 71 1.66 -7.25 20.65
N SER A 72 2.52 -6.91 21.62
CA SER A 72 3.10 -7.90 22.54
C SER A 72 2.06 -8.63 23.39
N ALA A 73 0.92 -8.00 23.64
CA ALA A 73 -0.20 -8.58 24.38
C ALA A 73 -1.13 -9.46 23.52
N LEU A 74 -0.93 -9.49 22.19
CA LEU A 74 -1.74 -10.31 21.30
C LEU A 74 -1.17 -11.74 21.29
N PRO A 75 -1.95 -12.79 21.63
CA PRO A 75 -1.52 -14.18 21.51
C PRO A 75 -1.50 -14.63 20.04
N PHE A 76 -0.73 -13.94 19.19
CA PHE A 76 -0.73 -14.11 17.74
C PHE A 76 -0.33 -15.52 17.28
N ARG A 77 0.34 -16.30 18.14
CA ARG A 77 0.70 -17.70 17.87
C ARG A 77 -0.49 -18.67 17.99
N GLU A 78 -1.57 -18.26 18.66
CA GLU A 78 -2.75 -19.08 18.91
C GLU A 78 -3.91 -18.71 17.97
N ILE A 79 -3.79 -17.61 17.22
CA ILE A 79 -4.81 -17.16 16.27
C ILE A 79 -4.77 -18.05 15.03
N ALA A 80 -5.84 -18.81 14.81
CA ALA A 80 -6.01 -19.60 13.60
C ALA A 80 -6.32 -18.70 12.39
N MET A 81 -5.58 -18.89 11.30
CA MET A 81 -5.78 -18.17 10.04
C MET A 81 -5.87 -19.16 8.87
N THR A 82 -6.66 -18.81 7.86
CA THR A 82 -6.73 -19.58 6.61
C THR A 82 -5.61 -19.13 5.69
N GLU A 83 -4.72 -20.05 5.35
CA GLU A 83 -3.74 -19.86 4.28
C GLU A 83 -4.24 -20.54 3.00
N TYR A 84 -3.94 -19.94 1.86
CA TYR A 84 -4.28 -20.49 0.55
C TYR A 84 -2.97 -20.87 -0.15
N TRP A 85 -2.89 -22.09 -0.66
CA TRP A 85 -1.75 -22.57 -1.46
C TRP A 85 -2.23 -23.21 -2.76
N ILE A 86 -1.34 -23.28 -3.74
CA ILE A 86 -1.60 -23.98 -5.01
C ILE A 86 -1.08 -25.42 -4.84
N SER A 87 -1.96 -26.41 -4.91
CA SER A 87 -1.57 -27.83 -5.07
C SER A 87 -1.47 -28.14 -6.56
N ARG A 88 -0.37 -28.77 -7.00
CA ARG A 88 -0.25 -29.32 -8.35
C ARG A 88 -0.71 -30.78 -8.37
#